data_AF-W1XN62-F1
#
_entry.id   AF-W1XN62-F1
#
_cell.length_a   1.000
_cell.length_b   1.000
_cell.length_c   1.000
_cell.angle_alpha   90.00
_cell.angle_beta   90.00
_cell.angle_gamma   90.00
#
_symmetry.space_group_name_H-M   'P 1'
#
loop_
_entity.id
_entity.type
_entity.pdbx_description
1 polymer ?
#
loop_
_entity_poly.entity_id
_entity_poly.type
_entity_poly.pdbx_seq_one_letter_code
_entity_poly.pdbx_strand_id
1 'polypeptide(L)'
;SFFWRPEEVDVSRDRIDYQALPEHEKHIFISNLKYQTLLDSIQGRSPNVALLPLISIPELETWVETWAFSETIHSRSYTHIIRNIVNDPSVVFDDIVTNEQIQKRAEGISSYYDELIE
;
A
#
# COMPACT_ATOMS: atom_id res chain seq x y z
N SER A 1 -20.45 4.97 -0.02
CA SER A 1 -21.05 4.23 -1.15
C SER A 1 -20.04 3.37 -1.94
N PHE A 2 -18.74 3.35 -1.60
CA PHE A 2 -17.70 2.62 -2.35
C PHE A 2 -17.00 1.53 -1.55
N PHE A 3 -17.63 0.96 -0.53
CA PHE A 3 -17.05 -0.19 0.14
C PHE A 3 -16.92 -1.36 -0.86
N TRP A 4 -15.74 -1.98 -0.89
CA TRP A 4 -15.42 -3.12 -1.74
C TRP A 4 -14.46 -4.04 -0.98
N ARG A 5 -14.37 -5.30 -1.41
CA ARG A 5 -13.42 -6.26 -0.82
C ARG A 5 -12.47 -6.79 -1.90
N PRO A 6 -11.16 -6.87 -1.63
CA PRO A 6 -10.22 -7.34 -2.64
C PRO A 6 -10.52 -8.75 -3.14
N GLU A 7 -11.06 -9.60 -2.26
CA GLU A 7 -11.39 -10.98 -2.58
C GLU A 7 -12.58 -11.10 -3.56
N GLU A 8 -13.30 -10.01 -3.85
CA GLU A 8 -14.38 -9.95 -4.85
C GLU A 8 -13.85 -9.82 -6.28
N VAL A 9 -12.57 -9.49 -6.46
CA VAL A 9 -11.90 -9.39 -7.76
C VAL A 9 -11.11 -10.67 -8.04
N ASP A 10 -11.46 -11.36 -9.12
CA ASP A 10 -10.73 -12.54 -9.60
C ASP A 10 -9.41 -12.12 -10.25
N VAL A 11 -8.30 -12.60 -9.69
CA VAL A 11 -6.91 -12.37 -10.14
C VAL A 11 -6.23 -13.69 -10.52
N SER A 12 -7.00 -14.75 -10.77
CA SER A 12 -6.47 -16.09 -11.04
C SER A 12 -5.63 -16.17 -12.32
N ARG A 13 -5.95 -15.35 -13.32
CA ARG A 13 -5.22 -15.30 -14.61
C ARG A 13 -3.90 -14.54 -14.51
N ASP A 14 -3.81 -13.58 -13.60
CA ASP A 14 -2.65 -12.69 -13.44
C ASP A 14 -1.35 -13.46 -13.18
N ARG A 15 -1.42 -14.64 -12.54
CA ARG A 15 -0.24 -15.50 -12.38
C ARG A 15 0.35 -15.92 -13.72
N ILE A 16 -0.49 -16.37 -14.64
CA ILE A 16 -0.05 -16.86 -15.95
C ILE A 16 0.50 -15.68 -16.75
N ASP A 17 -0.23 -14.57 -16.74
CA ASP A 17 0.17 -13.36 -17.47
C ASP A 17 1.50 -12.83 -16.93
N TYR A 18 1.64 -12.68 -15.61
CA TYR A 18 2.88 -12.24 -14.97
C TYR A 18 4.05 -13.16 -15.31
N GLN A 19 3.88 -14.48 -15.30
CA GLN A 19 4.95 -15.42 -15.66
C GLN A 19 5.35 -15.33 -17.13
N ALA A 20 4.41 -15.01 -18.02
CA ALA A 20 4.64 -14.87 -19.45
C ALA A 20 5.32 -13.54 -19.84
N LEU A 21 5.34 -12.55 -18.94
CA LEU A 21 5.99 -11.26 -19.20
C LEU A 21 7.51 -11.42 -19.41
N PRO A 22 8.11 -10.65 -20.34
CA PRO A 22 9.54 -10.40 -20.39
C PRO A 22 10.08 -9.88 -19.05
N GLU A 23 11.35 -10.15 -18.75
CA GLU A 23 11.93 -9.81 -17.45
C GLU A 23 11.86 -8.31 -17.11
N HIS A 24 12.05 -7.44 -18.10
CA HIS A 24 11.94 -6.00 -17.89
C HIS A 24 10.49 -5.55 -17.61
N GLU A 25 9.49 -6.23 -18.16
CA GLU A 25 8.07 -5.96 -17.87
C GLU A 25 7.70 -6.46 -16.47
N LYS A 26 8.19 -7.65 -16.07
CA LYS A 26 8.08 -8.13 -14.68
C LYS A 26 8.68 -7.12 -13.70
N HIS A 27 9.87 -6.62 -14.01
CA HIS A 27 10.54 -5.60 -13.21
C HIS A 27 9.69 -4.33 -13.06
N ILE A 28 9.13 -3.80 -14.16
CA ILE A 28 8.26 -2.61 -14.13
C ILE A 28 7.04 -2.88 -13.25
N PHE A 29 6.34 -3.99 -13.51
CA PHE A 29 5.12 -4.35 -12.80
C PHE A 29 5.35 -4.50 -11.30
N ILE A 30 6.33 -5.32 -10.91
CA ILE A 30 6.56 -5.63 -9.50
C ILE A 30 7.15 -4.43 -8.75
N SER A 31 7.97 -3.60 -9.40
CA SER A 31 8.52 -2.40 -8.76
C SER A 31 7.45 -1.37 -8.48
N ASN A 32 6.50 -1.19 -9.40
CA ASN A 32 5.33 -0.35 -9.17
C ASN A 32 4.46 -0.88 -8.03
N LEU A 33 4.14 -2.18 -8.04
CA LEU A 33 3.31 -2.80 -7.00
C LEU A 33 3.93 -2.72 -5.61
N LYS A 34 5.25 -2.93 -5.50
CA LYS A 34 6.00 -2.75 -4.25
C LYS A 34 5.91 -1.32 -3.72
N TYR A 35 6.07 -0.34 -4.60
CA TYR A 35 5.98 1.06 -4.22
C TYR A 35 4.57 1.43 -3.72
N GLN A 36 3.52 0.98 -4.42
CA GLN A 36 2.14 1.18 -3.97
C GLN A 36 1.89 0.55 -2.60
N THR A 37 2.41 -0.66 -2.37
CA THR A 37 2.28 -1.37 -1.08
C THR A 37 2.95 -0.60 0.06
N LEU A 38 4.13 -0.01 -0.19
CA LEU A 38 4.79 0.86 0.79
C LEU A 38 3.91 2.07 1.15
N LEU A 39 3.40 2.78 0.14
CA LEU A 39 2.65 4.01 0.34
C LEU A 39 1.39 3.75 1.16
N ASP A 40 0.59 2.75 0.81
CA ASP A 40 -0.65 2.49 1.54
C ASP A 40 -0.41 1.85 2.91
N SER A 41 0.79 1.27 3.14
CA SER A 41 1.22 0.90 4.49
C SER A 41 1.40 2.12 5.38
N ILE A 42 1.93 3.23 4.85
CA ILE A 42 2.02 4.52 5.56
C ILE A 42 0.62 5.12 5.70
N GLN A 43 -0.14 5.22 4.62
CA GLN A 43 -1.46 5.85 4.59
C GLN A 43 -2.52 5.13 5.43
N GLY A 44 -2.38 3.81 5.64
CA GLY A 44 -3.28 3.05 6.52
C GLY A 44 -3.18 3.44 8.00
N ARG A 45 -2.12 4.14 8.42
CA ARG A 45 -1.92 4.56 9.83
C ARG A 45 -1.72 6.05 10.00
N SER A 46 -0.94 6.70 9.13
CA SER A 46 -0.40 8.03 9.37
C SER A 46 -1.47 9.13 9.45
N PRO A 47 -2.53 9.12 8.62
CA PRO A 47 -3.64 10.07 8.78
C PRO A 47 -4.26 10.02 10.18
N ASN A 48 -4.49 8.81 10.71
CA ASN A 48 -5.06 8.66 12.05
C ASN A 48 -4.12 9.17 13.15
N VAL A 49 -2.86 8.75 13.11
CA VAL A 49 -1.89 9.10 14.16
C VAL A 49 -1.60 10.60 14.17
N ALA A 50 -1.43 11.21 12.99
CA ALA A 50 -0.99 12.60 12.89
C ALA A 50 -2.14 13.61 12.96
N LEU A 51 -3.32 13.29 12.40
CA LEU A 51 -4.38 14.28 12.23
C LEU A 51 -5.46 14.22 13.31
N LEU A 52 -5.83 13.03 13.81
CA LEU A 52 -6.91 12.91 14.82
C LEU A 52 -6.67 13.77 16.06
N PRO A 53 -5.45 13.88 16.63
CA PRO A 53 -5.21 14.74 17.79
C PRO A 53 -5.42 16.24 17.52
N LEU A 54 -5.43 16.66 16.26
CA LEU A 54 -5.48 18.07 15.83
C LEU A 54 -6.86 18.49 15.33
N ILE A 55 -7.75 17.54 15.05
CA ILE A 55 -9.06 17.82 14.47
C ILE A 55 -10.05 18.25 15.56
N SER A 56 -10.80 19.32 15.28
CA SER A 56 -11.76 19.91 16.22
C SER A 56 -13.21 19.93 15.71
N ILE A 57 -13.50 19.24 14.61
CA ILE A 57 -14.86 19.13 14.04
C ILE A 57 -15.19 17.68 13.68
N PRO A 58 -16.40 17.20 13.99
CA PRO A 58 -16.73 15.77 13.93
C PRO A 58 -16.75 15.20 12.51
N GLU A 59 -17.15 16.01 11.51
CA GLU A 59 -17.20 15.57 10.12
C GLU A 59 -15.82 15.29 9.54
N LEU A 60 -14.79 16.01 9.99
CA LEU A 60 -13.42 15.79 9.56
C LEU A 60 -12.78 14.62 10.30
N GLU A 61 -13.09 14.46 11.59
CA GLU A 61 -12.62 13.33 12.40
C GLU A 61 -13.09 12.01 11.78
N THR A 62 -14.40 11.91 11.52
CA THR A 62 -15.00 10.74 10.89
C THR A 62 -14.45 10.48 9.49
N TRP A 63 -14.16 11.56 8.72
CA TRP A 63 -13.59 11.44 7.39
C TRP A 63 -12.17 10.85 7.43
N VAL A 64 -11.31 11.32 8.33
CA VAL A 64 -9.93 10.81 8.44
C VAL A 64 -9.91 9.33 8.82
N GLU A 65 -10.77 8.90 9.74
CA GLU A 65 -10.87 7.48 10.09
C GLU A 65 -11.37 6.64 8.90
N THR A 66 -12.39 7.13 8.18
CA THR A 66 -12.95 6.46 6.99
C THR A 66 -11.91 6.36 5.87
N TRP A 67 -11.13 7.42 5.69
CA TRP A 67 -10.02 7.45 4.73
C TRP A 67 -8.94 6.43 5.10
N ALA A 68 -8.39 6.49 6.31
CA ALA A 68 -7.36 5.54 6.76
C ALA A 68 -7.86 4.09 6.67
N PHE A 69 -9.13 3.84 7.02
CA PHE A 69 -9.76 2.53 6.82
C PHE A 69 -9.73 2.09 5.35
N SER A 70 -10.09 2.95 4.41
CA SER A 70 -10.03 2.61 2.98
C SER A 70 -8.62 2.28 2.49
N GLU A 71 -7.59 2.93 3.02
CA GLU A 71 -6.18 2.64 2.69
C GLU A 71 -5.75 1.25 3.22
N THR A 72 -6.34 0.78 4.33
CA THR A 72 -6.14 -0.61 4.76
C THR A 72 -6.75 -1.62 3.78
N ILE A 73 -7.86 -1.28 3.13
CA ILE A 73 -8.46 -2.11 2.07
C ILE A 73 -7.54 -2.15 0.85
N HIS A 74 -6.92 -1.01 0.47
CA HIS A 74 -5.92 -0.96 -0.60
C HIS A 74 -4.71 -1.84 -0.28
N SER A 75 -4.15 -1.73 0.93
CA SER A 75 -3.03 -2.58 1.39
C SER A 75 -3.37 -4.08 1.36
N ARG A 76 -4.58 -4.45 1.79
CA ARG A 76 -5.09 -5.82 1.69
C ARG A 76 -5.21 -6.28 0.23
N SER A 77 -5.54 -5.38 -0.68
CA SER A 77 -5.64 -5.68 -2.11
C SER A 77 -4.29 -6.00 -2.73
N TYR A 78 -3.22 -5.29 -2.38
CA TYR A 78 -1.88 -5.66 -2.84
C TYR A 78 -1.46 -7.02 -2.30
N THR A 79 -1.80 -7.31 -1.05
CA THR A 79 -1.53 -8.64 -0.47
C THR A 79 -2.33 -9.73 -1.21
N HIS A 80 -3.57 -9.47 -1.64
CA HIS A 80 -4.34 -10.35 -2.51
C HIS A 80 -3.68 -10.56 -3.88
N ILE A 81 -3.22 -9.50 -4.54
CA ILE A 81 -2.54 -9.57 -5.84
C ILE A 81 -1.22 -10.35 -5.71
N ILE A 82 -0.31 -9.92 -4.82
CA ILE A 82 1.04 -10.48 -4.65
C ILE A 82 0.97 -12.00 -4.39
N ARG A 83 0.12 -12.44 -3.44
CA ARG A 83 -0.04 -13.86 -3.12
C ARG A 83 -0.50 -14.70 -4.31
N ASN A 84 -1.23 -14.11 -5.25
CA ASN A 84 -1.73 -14.82 -6.42
C ASN A 84 -0.74 -14.85 -7.58
N ILE A 85 0.17 -13.87 -7.72
CA ILE A 85 1.09 -13.80 -8.87
C ILE A 85 2.51 -14.34 -8.61
N VAL A 86 2.99 -14.34 -7.37
CA VAL A 86 4.30 -14.90 -7.00
C VAL A 86 4.19 -16.21 -6.22
N ASN A 87 5.29 -16.96 -6.15
CA ASN A 87 5.36 -18.20 -5.36
C ASN A 87 5.65 -17.94 -3.88
N ASP A 88 6.56 -17.00 -3.60
CA ASP A 88 6.91 -16.58 -2.25
C ASP A 88 6.70 -15.07 -2.10
N PRO A 89 5.57 -14.64 -1.50
CA PRO A 89 5.28 -13.24 -1.23
C PRO A 89 6.30 -12.55 -0.32
N SER A 90 6.98 -13.32 0.55
CA SER A 90 7.90 -12.76 1.55
C SER A 90 9.04 -12.00 0.88
N VAL A 91 9.57 -12.53 -0.22
CA VAL A 91 10.62 -11.87 -1.01
C VAL A 91 10.18 -10.48 -1.50
N VAL A 92 8.91 -10.32 -1.87
CA VAL A 92 8.38 -9.03 -2.33
C VAL A 92 8.23 -8.07 -1.14
N PHE A 93 7.75 -8.55 0.00
CA PHE A 93 7.59 -7.73 1.21
C PHE A 93 8.91 -7.30 1.83
N ASP A 94 9.91 -8.18 1.87
CA ASP A 94 11.25 -7.87 2.37
C ASP A 94 11.95 -6.85 1.48
N ASP A 95 11.78 -6.97 0.15
CA ASP A 95 12.34 -6.00 -0.79
C ASP A 95 11.67 -4.63 -0.67
N ILE A 96 10.38 -4.53 -0.34
CA ILE A 96 9.74 -3.23 -0.07
C ILE A 96 10.48 -2.45 1.03
N VAL A 97 10.95 -3.15 2.06
CA VAL A 97 11.61 -2.52 3.21
C VAL A 97 13.06 -2.20 2.89
N THR A 98 13.74 -2.96 2.04
CA THR A 98 15.21 -2.87 1.84
C THR A 98 15.63 -2.22 0.52
N ASN A 99 14.70 -2.05 -0.43
CA ASN A 99 14.99 -1.46 -1.73
C ASN A 99 15.28 0.04 -1.61
N GLU A 100 16.52 0.43 -1.94
CA GLU A 100 17.02 1.80 -1.81
C GLU A 100 16.15 2.84 -2.55
N GLN A 101 15.65 2.48 -3.74
CA GLN A 101 14.83 3.38 -4.54
C GLN A 101 13.47 3.60 -3.88
N ILE A 102 12.87 2.55 -3.32
CA ILE A 102 11.61 2.63 -2.59
C ILE A 102 11.79 3.41 -1.28
N GLN A 103 12.82 3.08 -0.49
CA GLN A 103 13.13 3.75 0.77
C GLN A 103 13.35 5.26 0.61
N LYS A 104 14.08 5.69 -0.42
CA LYS A 104 14.34 7.11 -0.66
C LYS A 104 13.07 7.97 -0.77
N ARG A 105 11.95 7.38 -1.22
CA ARG A 105 10.65 8.07 -1.26
C ARG A 105 9.90 7.91 0.06
N ALA A 106 10.02 6.75 0.69
CA ALA A 106 9.45 6.50 2.02
C ALA A 106 9.92 7.55 3.03
N GLU A 107 11.23 7.78 3.10
CA GLU A 107 11.85 8.73 4.03
C GLU A 107 11.29 10.14 3.88
N GLY A 108 11.17 10.63 2.64
CA GLY A 108 10.63 11.96 2.39
C GLY A 108 9.14 12.10 2.67
N ILE A 109 8.37 11.02 2.63
CA ILE A 109 6.93 11.04 2.95
C ILE A 109 6.72 10.88 4.46
N SER A 110 7.42 9.94 5.09
CA SER A 110 7.28 9.67 6.51
C SER A 110 7.77 10.83 7.36
N SER A 111 8.85 11.52 6.95
CA SER A 111 9.42 12.63 7.73
C SER A 111 8.40 13.72 8.06
N TYR A 112 7.49 14.06 7.15
CA TYR A 112 6.47 15.07 7.42
C TYR A 112 5.43 14.62 8.45
N TYR A 113 5.09 13.33 8.46
CA TYR A 113 4.22 12.78 9.49
C TYR A 113 4.95 12.69 10.83
N ASP A 114 6.19 12.22 10.81
CA ASP A 114 7.02 12.04 12.01
C ASP A 114 7.26 13.41 12.69
N GLU A 115 7.65 14.44 11.93
CA GLU A 115 7.84 15.81 12.43
C GLU A 115 6.55 16.46 12.97
N LEU A 116 5.37 16.07 12.45
CA LEU A 116 4.09 16.58 12.95
C LEU A 116 3.65 15.89 14.25
N ILE A 117 4.06 14.64 14.44
CA ILE A 117 3.70 13.80 15.60
C ILE A 117 4.60 14.12 16.82
N GLU A 118 5.85 14.52 16.58
CA GLU A 118 6.81 14.97 17.62
C GLU A 118 6.46 16.34 18.22
#